data_AF-A0A9E2JIZ0-F1
#
_entry.id   AF-A0A9E2JIZ0-F1
#
_cell.length_a   1.000
_cell.length_b   1.000
_cell.length_c   1.000
_cell.angle_alpha   90.00
_cell.angle_beta   90.00
_cell.angle_gamma   90.00
#
_symmetry.space_group_name_H-M   'P 1'
#
loop_
_entity.id
_entity.type
_entity.pdbx_description
1 polymer ?
#
loop_
_entity_poly.entity_id
_entity_poly.type
_entity_poly.pdbx_seq_one_letter_code
_entity_poly.pdbx_strand_id
1 'polypeptide(L)'
;MSDIQFVCLSDMHFGAETSLLTNLKTASSEINPLKPSPVLEKLVDCLSGLISGNQSQAEKPTLILNGDILEIALARTNEAAMAFERFIELIAPKDREPLFDRIIYNPGNHDHHLWEMARETQYVENVLKNTAWGSPLPVPWHATNIFKEPVPSFFLTRLIQRYQPLQETNIQTAYPNFGLLNRNKSKCIIFHHGHFIEPIYMLMSIIKTMFFPDTRIPADIWDLEAENFAWIDFFWSTLGRSEGVGQKVNNIYEFLQDKKVVKRLLSNFSKSLAEKYDLPGWGDRMEAALLDRVFSYAVDRISGLEKNVGEDVLSDEAREGFWTYMEGPLRSQVIGECNQTMPMNLAFVFGHTHKPFEKDMNFTGYPEWVDVYNTGGWVVDKDKLQPLHGGSIVLIDENLEAASVRMYNEQAAEQDYQVVVKEARHPGDQPGEFFLQIENRVAANKTLFQDFSNAAARAVNVRKENLRARIYGRGTD
;
A
#
# COMPACT_ATOMS: atom_id res chain seq x y z
N MET A 1 23.90 20.49 2.41
CA MET A 1 22.85 19.72 3.09
C MET A 1 21.63 19.86 2.24
N SER A 2 21.15 18.76 1.69
CA SER A 2 19.95 18.73 0.85
C SER A 2 18.70 18.77 1.74
N ASP A 3 17.61 19.32 1.21
CA ASP A 3 16.37 19.43 1.97
C ASP A 3 15.52 18.17 1.76
N ILE A 4 14.80 17.75 2.79
CA ILE A 4 13.79 16.70 2.61
C ILE A 4 12.68 17.30 1.74
N GLN A 5 12.52 16.78 0.52
CA GLN A 5 11.55 17.22 -0.48
C GLN A 5 10.33 16.29 -0.53
N PHE A 6 10.51 15.01 -0.23
CA PHE A 6 9.40 14.05 -0.18
C PHE A 6 9.49 13.17 1.06
N VAL A 7 8.32 12.83 1.60
CA VAL A 7 8.15 11.91 2.73
C VAL A 7 7.15 10.85 2.30
N CYS A 8 7.54 9.58 2.31
CA CYS A 8 6.70 8.46 1.92
C CYS A 8 6.37 7.55 3.11
N LEU A 9 5.09 7.24 3.27
CA LEU A 9 4.50 6.34 4.27
C LEU A 9 3.51 5.40 3.58
N SER A 10 3.37 4.16 4.06
CA SER A 10 2.36 3.19 3.59
C SER A 10 1.78 2.40 4.76
N ASP A 11 0.77 1.57 4.50
CA ASP A 11 0.27 0.51 5.40
C ASP A 11 -0.08 1.05 6.80
N MET A 12 -0.70 2.24 6.83
CA MET A 12 -1.08 2.94 8.06
C MET A 12 -2.39 2.38 8.64
N HIS A 13 -3.28 1.85 7.78
CA HIS A 13 -4.56 1.24 8.12
C HIS A 13 -5.38 2.04 9.16
N PHE A 14 -5.58 3.34 8.91
CA PHE A 14 -6.46 4.16 9.75
C PHE A 14 -7.87 3.58 9.78
N GLY A 15 -8.38 3.30 10.98
CA GLY A 15 -9.64 2.60 11.21
C GLY A 15 -9.49 1.14 11.65
N ALA A 16 -8.32 0.52 11.45
CA ALA A 16 -8.07 -0.85 11.90
C ALA A 16 -7.72 -0.91 13.40
N GLU A 17 -8.32 -1.85 14.14
CA GLU A 17 -7.96 -2.11 15.55
C GLU A 17 -6.53 -2.66 15.73
N THR A 18 -5.97 -3.26 14.67
CA THR A 18 -4.60 -3.78 14.61
C THR A 18 -3.55 -2.71 14.35
N SER A 19 -3.96 -1.54 13.83
CA SER A 19 -3.03 -0.43 13.54
C SER A 19 -2.54 0.23 14.83
N LEU A 20 -1.25 0.52 14.88
CA LEU A 20 -0.64 1.35 15.92
C LEU A 20 -1.09 2.81 15.82
N LEU A 21 -1.49 3.25 14.62
CA LEU A 21 -1.85 4.64 14.32
C LEU A 21 -3.34 4.94 14.55
N THR A 22 -4.17 3.89 14.66
CA THR A 22 -5.57 4.00 15.09
C THR A 22 -5.67 3.93 16.62
N ASN A 23 -6.35 4.90 17.22
CA ASN A 23 -6.53 4.90 18.66
C ASN A 23 -7.57 3.87 19.13
N LEU A 24 -7.36 3.29 20.31
CA LEU A 24 -8.32 2.40 20.96
C LEU A 24 -8.96 3.10 22.17
N LYS A 25 -10.16 2.68 22.56
CA LYS A 25 -10.75 3.08 23.84
C LYS A 25 -9.92 2.48 24.98
N THR A 26 -9.85 3.18 26.10
CA THR A 26 -9.10 2.73 27.29
C THR A 26 -9.57 1.34 27.72
N ALA A 27 -8.62 0.42 27.88
CA ALA A 27 -8.88 -0.97 28.30
C ALA A 27 -9.90 -1.72 27.40
N SER A 28 -9.87 -1.45 26.09
CA SER A 28 -10.75 -2.09 25.10
C SER A 28 -10.02 -2.36 23.78
N SER A 29 -10.53 -3.31 23.00
CA SER A 29 -10.14 -3.50 21.60
C SER A 29 -10.93 -2.61 20.64
N GLU A 30 -11.97 -1.93 21.12
CA GLU A 30 -12.76 -1.02 20.29
C GLU A 30 -11.97 0.23 19.92
N ILE A 31 -12.05 0.61 18.65
CA ILE A 31 -11.42 1.84 18.17
C ILE A 31 -12.08 3.09 18.76
N ASN A 32 -11.29 4.15 18.87
CA ASN A 32 -11.73 5.49 19.22
C ASN A 32 -11.27 6.48 18.14
N PRO A 33 -12.04 6.62 17.04
CA PRO A 33 -11.59 7.39 15.88
C PRO A 33 -11.58 8.91 16.13
N LEU A 34 -12.08 9.39 17.27
CA LEU A 34 -12.14 10.80 17.63
C LEU A 34 -10.87 11.34 18.32
N LYS A 35 -9.88 10.48 18.57
CA LYS A 35 -8.60 10.87 19.18
C LYS A 35 -7.44 10.25 18.41
N PRO A 36 -6.30 10.96 18.25
CA PRO A 36 -5.10 10.34 17.72
C PRO A 36 -4.59 9.23 18.66
N SER A 37 -3.88 8.25 18.12
CA SER A 37 -3.18 7.29 18.98
C SER A 37 -1.90 7.93 19.55
N PRO A 38 -1.40 7.48 20.70
CA PRO A 38 -0.12 7.99 21.23
C PRO A 38 1.06 7.76 20.27
N VAL A 39 1.02 6.69 19.45
CA VAL A 39 2.05 6.42 18.44
C VAL A 39 1.96 7.43 17.30
N LEU A 40 0.76 7.78 16.86
CA LEU A 40 0.53 8.77 15.81
C LEU A 40 1.04 10.16 16.22
N GLU A 41 0.75 10.59 17.45
CA GLU A 41 1.27 11.87 17.97
C GLU A 41 2.80 11.90 17.93
N LYS A 42 3.46 10.82 18.39
CA LYS A 42 4.93 10.73 18.41
C LYS A 42 5.54 10.58 17.03
N LEU A 43 4.85 9.93 16.10
CA LEU A 43 5.27 9.85 14.70
C LEU A 43 5.33 11.25 14.08
N VAL A 44 4.29 12.06 14.30
CA VAL A 44 4.24 13.44 13.77
C VAL A 44 5.25 14.34 14.46
N ASP A 45 5.49 14.18 15.78
CA ASP A 45 6.58 14.87 16.48
C ASP A 45 7.94 14.58 15.82
N CYS A 46 8.21 13.30 15.49
CA CYS A 46 9.44 12.89 14.80
C CYS A 46 9.56 13.48 13.39
N LEU A 47 8.48 13.45 12.60
CA LEU A 47 8.42 14.05 11.27
C LEU A 47 8.70 15.56 11.32
N SER A 48 8.05 16.26 12.26
CA SER A 48 8.29 17.69 12.48
C SER A 48 9.76 17.95 12.85
N GLY A 49 10.37 17.12 13.69
CA GLY A 49 11.78 17.22 14.05
C GLY A 49 12.71 17.07 12.84
N LEU A 50 12.45 16.09 11.99
CA LEU A 50 13.24 15.84 10.76
C LEU A 50 13.12 16.99 9.76
N ILE A 51 11.91 17.46 9.50
CA ILE A 51 11.60 18.52 8.51
C ILE A 51 12.09 19.89 9.00
N SER A 52 12.07 20.16 10.31
CA SER A 52 12.60 21.40 10.87
C SER A 52 14.10 21.61 10.60
N GLY A 53 14.81 20.53 10.27
CA GLY A 53 16.22 20.59 9.87
C GLY A 53 16.46 21.06 8.43
N ASN A 54 15.42 21.26 7.62
CA ASN A 54 15.56 21.80 6.26
C ASN A 54 16.07 23.25 6.29
N GLN A 55 16.92 23.60 5.32
CA GLN A 55 17.46 24.94 5.11
C GLN A 55 16.35 25.90 4.69
N SER A 56 15.52 25.49 3.72
CA SER A 56 14.32 26.21 3.35
C SER A 56 13.18 25.81 4.29
N GLN A 57 12.69 26.79 5.05
CA GLN A 57 11.46 26.63 5.83
C GLN A 57 10.22 27.12 5.05
N ALA A 58 10.43 27.79 3.92
CA ALA A 58 9.37 28.31 3.06
C ALA A 58 8.81 27.26 2.11
N GLU A 59 9.62 26.29 1.69
CA GLU A 59 9.20 25.15 0.88
C GLU A 59 9.03 23.94 1.80
N LYS A 60 7.82 23.39 1.88
CA LYS A 60 7.55 22.18 2.66
C LYS A 60 7.60 20.95 1.76
N PRO A 61 8.00 19.79 2.30
CA PRO A 61 8.00 18.56 1.54
C PRO A 61 6.60 18.18 1.03
N THR A 62 6.58 17.36 -0.01
CA THR A 62 5.38 16.64 -0.44
C THR A 62 5.23 15.34 0.34
N LEU A 63 4.04 15.11 0.89
CA LEU A 63 3.68 13.85 1.53
C LEU A 63 3.16 12.86 0.48
N ILE A 64 3.75 11.68 0.44
CA ILE A 64 3.35 10.55 -0.40
C ILE A 64 2.76 9.47 0.51
N LEU A 65 1.49 9.20 0.32
CA LEU A 65 0.72 8.19 1.04
C LEU A 65 0.58 6.97 0.13
N ASN A 66 1.52 6.03 0.23
CA ASN A 66 1.77 4.94 -0.71
C ASN A 66 1.08 3.62 -0.35
N GLY A 67 -0.23 3.67 -0.24
CA GLY A 67 -1.09 2.48 -0.17
C GLY A 67 -1.46 2.06 1.24
N ASP A 68 -2.63 1.44 1.36
CA ASP A 68 -3.24 0.91 2.60
C ASP A 68 -3.20 1.91 3.77
N ILE A 69 -3.56 3.16 3.46
CA ILE A 69 -3.54 4.26 4.42
C ILE A 69 -4.83 4.26 5.22
N LEU A 70 -5.97 4.04 4.56
CA LEU A 70 -7.26 3.87 5.22
C LEU A 70 -7.65 2.40 5.19
N GLU A 71 -8.11 1.88 6.32
CA GLU A 71 -8.73 0.55 6.37
C GLU A 71 -10.21 0.68 5.95
N ILE A 72 -10.49 0.71 4.64
CA ILE A 72 -11.88 0.70 4.15
C ILE A 72 -12.30 -0.66 3.59
N ALA A 73 -11.39 -1.62 3.53
CA ALA A 73 -11.72 -3.01 3.21
C ALA A 73 -12.51 -3.66 4.33
N LEU A 74 -12.03 -3.54 5.56
CA LEU A 74 -12.52 -4.29 6.72
C LEU A 74 -13.20 -3.41 7.79
N ALA A 75 -12.85 -2.13 7.87
CA ALA A 75 -13.48 -1.21 8.81
C ALA A 75 -14.58 -0.37 8.14
N ARG A 76 -15.42 0.27 8.95
CA ARG A 76 -16.44 1.17 8.41
C ARG A 76 -15.77 2.43 7.88
N THR A 77 -16.20 2.88 6.71
CA THR A 77 -15.64 4.05 6.03
C THR A 77 -15.65 5.30 6.90
N ASN A 78 -16.70 5.52 7.70
CA ASN A 78 -16.76 6.67 8.61
C ASN A 78 -15.73 6.58 9.74
N GLU A 79 -15.46 5.39 10.26
CA GLU A 79 -14.47 5.18 11.33
C GLU A 79 -13.05 5.39 10.79
N ALA A 80 -12.72 4.82 9.63
CA ALA A 80 -11.45 5.02 8.94
C ALA A 80 -11.21 6.50 8.58
N ALA A 81 -12.22 7.18 8.02
CA ALA A 81 -12.14 8.59 7.68
C ALA A 81 -11.92 9.49 8.91
N MET A 82 -12.66 9.27 10.00
CA MET A 82 -12.48 10.02 11.25
C MET A 82 -11.09 9.79 11.87
N ALA A 83 -10.57 8.55 11.81
CA ALA A 83 -9.22 8.25 12.26
C ALA A 83 -8.16 8.96 11.40
N PHE A 84 -8.32 8.97 10.07
CA PHE A 84 -7.46 9.70 9.16
C PHE A 84 -7.48 11.22 9.41
N GLU A 85 -8.63 11.80 9.75
CA GLU A 85 -8.70 13.22 10.14
C GLU A 85 -7.77 13.54 11.32
N ARG A 86 -7.55 12.62 12.25
CA ARG A 86 -6.64 12.86 13.39
C ARG A 86 -5.20 13.02 12.93
N PHE A 87 -4.79 12.28 11.92
CA PHE A 87 -3.47 12.45 11.30
C PHE A 87 -3.38 13.81 10.60
N ILE A 88 -4.40 14.18 9.82
CA ILE A 88 -4.48 15.48 9.14
C ILE A 88 -4.40 16.65 10.13
N GLU A 89 -5.13 16.57 11.26
CA GLU A 89 -5.09 17.58 12.33
C GLU A 89 -3.69 17.75 12.94
N LEU A 90 -2.90 16.66 13.02
CA LEU A 90 -1.56 16.69 13.58
C LEU A 90 -0.51 17.24 12.60
N ILE A 91 -0.62 16.92 11.31
CA ILE A 91 0.32 17.42 10.29
C ILE A 91 0.00 18.83 9.79
N ALA A 92 -1.20 19.34 10.07
CA ALA A 92 -1.64 20.68 9.72
C ALA A 92 -2.37 21.35 10.90
N PRO A 93 -1.73 21.53 12.07
CA PRO A 93 -2.42 22.05 13.27
C PRO A 93 -2.90 23.50 13.08
N LYS A 94 -4.06 23.86 13.64
CA LYS A 94 -4.67 25.20 13.43
C LYS A 94 -3.78 26.38 13.84
N ASP A 95 -2.86 26.17 14.78
CA ASP A 95 -2.02 27.19 15.38
C ASP A 95 -0.62 27.27 14.77
N ARG A 96 -0.30 26.44 13.76
CA ARG A 96 1.02 26.42 13.11
C ARG A 96 0.91 26.15 11.61
N GLU A 97 1.99 26.44 10.89
CA GLU A 97 2.09 26.08 9.47
C GLU A 97 2.03 24.56 9.28
N PRO A 98 1.36 24.06 8.24
CA PRO A 98 1.40 22.65 7.87
C PRO A 98 2.82 22.13 7.65
N LEU A 99 3.01 20.84 7.93
CA LEU A 99 4.27 20.13 7.69
C LEU A 99 4.55 19.89 6.20
N PHE A 100 3.51 19.90 5.36
CA PHE A 100 3.56 19.52 3.95
C PHE A 100 2.75 20.49 3.10
N ASP A 101 3.27 20.81 1.91
CA ASP A 101 2.57 21.69 0.94
C ASP A 101 1.60 20.90 0.06
N ARG A 102 1.89 19.61 -0.16
CA ARG A 102 1.17 18.76 -1.11
C ARG A 102 1.03 17.35 -0.54
N ILE A 103 -0.10 16.72 -0.85
CA ILE A 103 -0.37 15.32 -0.50
C ILE A 103 -0.71 14.56 -1.78
N ILE A 104 0.06 13.51 -2.06
CA ILE A 104 -0.17 12.55 -3.14
C ILE A 104 -0.53 11.22 -2.51
N TYR A 105 -1.64 10.64 -2.95
CA TYR A 105 -2.17 9.39 -2.46
C TYR A 105 -2.08 8.33 -3.55
N ASN A 106 -1.41 7.22 -3.28
CA ASN A 106 -1.33 6.06 -4.18
C ASN A 106 -2.05 4.88 -3.52
N PRO A 107 -3.31 4.57 -3.89
CA PRO A 107 -4.08 3.53 -3.22
C PRO A 107 -3.42 2.14 -3.31
N GLY A 108 -3.59 1.38 -2.23
CA GLY A 108 -3.26 -0.03 -2.11
C GLY A 108 -4.49 -0.91 -2.31
N ASN A 109 -4.42 -2.14 -1.82
CA ASN A 109 -5.55 -3.06 -1.93
C ASN A 109 -6.64 -2.78 -0.88
N HIS A 110 -6.30 -2.36 0.34
CA HIS A 110 -7.28 -2.09 1.41
C HIS A 110 -8.09 -0.81 1.19
N ASP A 111 -7.59 0.08 0.35
CA ASP A 111 -8.23 1.34 -0.02
C ASP A 111 -8.35 1.52 -1.55
N HIS A 112 -8.34 0.42 -2.29
CA HIS A 112 -8.49 0.39 -3.76
C HIS A 112 -9.75 1.13 -4.24
N HIS A 113 -10.84 1.09 -3.47
CA HIS A 113 -12.05 1.84 -3.78
C HIS A 113 -11.84 3.36 -3.91
N LEU A 114 -10.80 3.92 -3.27
CA LEU A 114 -10.44 5.33 -3.45
C LEU A 114 -9.91 5.60 -4.86
N TRP A 115 -9.22 4.63 -5.48
CA TRP A 115 -8.84 4.68 -6.89
C TRP A 115 -10.08 4.63 -7.78
N GLU A 116 -11.01 3.71 -7.54
CA GLU A 116 -12.24 3.61 -8.35
C GLU A 116 -13.05 4.91 -8.33
N MET A 117 -13.18 5.56 -7.17
CA MET A 117 -13.82 6.88 -7.07
C MET A 117 -13.06 7.96 -7.86
N ALA A 118 -11.72 7.97 -7.79
CA ALA A 118 -10.90 8.95 -8.53
C ALA A 118 -11.01 8.73 -10.05
N ARG A 119 -10.99 7.47 -10.50
CA ARG A 119 -11.18 7.05 -11.88
C ARG A 119 -12.54 7.48 -12.41
N GLU A 120 -13.63 7.23 -11.68
CA GLU A 120 -14.98 7.64 -12.09
C GLU A 120 -15.11 9.17 -12.14
N THR A 121 -14.54 9.87 -11.14
CA THR A 121 -14.52 11.34 -11.11
C THR A 121 -13.76 11.90 -12.32
N GLN A 122 -12.61 11.33 -12.65
CA GLN A 122 -11.81 11.69 -13.82
C GLN A 122 -12.59 11.48 -15.11
N TYR A 123 -13.33 10.38 -15.24
CA TYR A 123 -14.13 10.10 -16.42
C TYR A 123 -15.26 11.13 -16.60
N VAL A 124 -15.94 11.50 -15.51
CA VAL A 124 -16.98 12.54 -15.55
C VAL A 124 -16.40 13.90 -15.93
N GLU A 125 -15.35 14.35 -15.24
CA GLU A 125 -14.82 15.71 -15.40
C GLU A 125 -14.00 15.91 -16.68
N ASN A 126 -13.30 14.87 -17.15
CA ASN A 126 -12.39 14.99 -18.29
C ASN A 126 -12.92 14.37 -19.58
N VAL A 127 -13.71 13.29 -19.50
CA VAL A 127 -14.25 12.62 -20.70
C VAL A 127 -15.64 13.14 -21.01
N LEU A 128 -16.61 12.96 -20.11
CA LEU A 128 -18.01 13.29 -20.39
C LEU A 128 -18.23 14.78 -20.63
N LYS A 129 -17.61 15.63 -19.81
CA LYS A 129 -17.71 17.09 -19.94
C LYS A 129 -17.19 17.64 -21.27
N ASN A 130 -16.19 16.96 -21.87
CA ASN A 130 -15.50 17.40 -23.08
C ASN A 130 -15.94 16.64 -24.33
N THR A 131 -16.87 15.69 -24.21
CA THR A 131 -17.35 14.87 -25.33
C THR A 131 -18.77 15.28 -25.72
N ALA A 132 -18.99 15.58 -27.00
CA ALA A 132 -20.31 15.98 -27.47
C ALA A 132 -21.32 14.83 -27.43
N TRP A 133 -22.58 15.15 -27.11
CA TRP A 133 -23.69 14.20 -27.14
C TRP A 133 -23.75 13.42 -28.47
N GLY A 134 -23.88 12.10 -28.38
CA GLY A 134 -23.91 11.20 -29.55
C GLY A 134 -22.54 10.79 -30.09
N SER A 135 -21.44 11.29 -29.52
CA SER A 135 -20.10 10.82 -29.87
C SER A 135 -19.77 9.50 -29.15
N PRO A 136 -18.93 8.64 -29.75
CA PRO A 136 -18.38 7.48 -29.04
C PRO A 136 -17.61 7.91 -27.79
N LEU A 137 -17.84 7.21 -26.68
CA LEU A 137 -17.10 7.43 -25.44
C LEU A 137 -15.93 6.45 -25.34
N PRO A 138 -14.72 6.90 -24.97
CA PRO A 138 -13.61 5.99 -24.68
C PRO A 138 -13.86 5.20 -23.40
N VAL A 139 -13.11 4.12 -23.18
CA VAL A 139 -13.14 3.40 -21.91
C VAL A 139 -12.54 4.26 -20.77
N PRO A 140 -13.01 4.11 -19.52
CA PRO A 140 -12.38 4.74 -18.36
C PRO A 140 -10.92 4.33 -18.19
N TRP A 141 -10.17 5.16 -17.46
CA TRP A 141 -8.75 4.87 -17.23
C TRP A 141 -8.55 3.78 -16.21
N HIS A 142 -7.68 2.81 -16.47
CA HIS A 142 -7.35 1.77 -15.49
C HIS A 142 -6.05 2.06 -14.74
N ALA A 143 -5.13 2.85 -15.30
CA ALA A 143 -3.95 3.32 -14.57
C ALA A 143 -3.66 4.79 -14.90
N THR A 144 -2.97 5.47 -13.98
CA THR A 144 -2.36 6.77 -14.24
C THR A 144 -0.99 6.59 -14.88
N ASN A 145 -0.54 7.65 -15.55
CA ASN A 145 0.85 7.80 -15.97
C ASN A 145 1.78 7.94 -14.76
N ILE A 146 2.95 7.30 -14.78
CA ILE A 146 3.95 7.34 -13.70
C ILE A 146 4.45 8.77 -13.47
N PHE A 147 4.84 9.47 -14.55
CA PHE A 147 5.58 10.74 -14.48
C PHE A 147 4.77 11.97 -14.87
N LYS A 148 3.44 11.86 -14.86
CA LYS A 148 2.53 12.99 -15.09
C LYS A 148 1.82 13.40 -13.82
N GLU A 149 1.21 14.58 -13.84
CA GLU A 149 0.39 15.06 -12.73
C GLU A 149 -0.73 14.06 -12.40
N PRO A 150 -0.86 13.65 -11.12
CA PRO A 150 -1.92 12.74 -10.73
C PRO A 150 -3.30 13.42 -10.76
N VAL A 151 -4.35 12.60 -10.69
CA VAL A 151 -5.74 13.05 -10.81
C VAL A 151 -6.30 13.51 -9.45
N PRO A 152 -7.32 14.37 -9.39
CA PRO A 152 -7.91 14.77 -8.10
C PRO A 152 -8.56 13.61 -7.34
N SER A 153 -8.38 13.55 -6.02
CA SER A 153 -9.09 12.63 -5.13
C SER A 153 -10.33 13.31 -4.54
N PHE A 154 -11.52 13.05 -5.08
CA PHE A 154 -12.73 13.75 -4.64
C PHE A 154 -13.04 13.51 -3.15
N PHE A 155 -13.13 12.25 -2.73
CA PHE A 155 -13.49 11.89 -1.36
C PHE A 155 -12.49 12.44 -0.33
N LEU A 156 -11.19 12.19 -0.53
CA LEU A 156 -10.15 12.62 0.41
C LEU A 156 -10.03 14.15 0.47
N THR A 157 -10.13 14.82 -0.68
CA THR A 157 -10.14 16.28 -0.75
C THR A 157 -11.31 16.84 0.06
N ARG A 158 -12.53 16.36 -0.16
CA ARG A 158 -13.70 16.81 0.60
C ARG A 158 -13.61 16.49 2.09
N LEU A 159 -12.97 15.38 2.45
CA LEU A 159 -12.72 15.02 3.84
C LEU A 159 -11.84 16.07 4.54
N ILE A 160 -10.68 16.41 3.96
CA ILE A 160 -9.75 17.36 4.59
C ILE A 160 -10.24 18.80 4.53
N GLN A 161 -11.00 19.19 3.50
CA GLN A 161 -11.54 20.55 3.36
C GLN A 161 -12.59 20.90 4.42
N ARG A 162 -13.10 19.91 5.16
CA ARG A 162 -13.92 20.17 6.36
C ARG A 162 -13.11 20.82 7.49
N TYR A 163 -11.79 20.73 7.43
CA TYR A 163 -10.87 21.29 8.40
C TYR A 163 -10.32 22.63 7.90
N GLN A 164 -10.56 23.70 8.67
CA GLN A 164 -10.39 25.09 8.19
C GLN A 164 -9.01 25.41 7.58
N PRO A 165 -7.87 24.99 8.17
CA PRO A 165 -6.54 25.20 7.58
C PRO A 165 -6.35 24.63 6.18
N LEU A 166 -7.15 23.64 5.77
CA LEU A 166 -6.99 22.90 4.52
C LEU A 166 -8.16 23.09 3.54
N GLN A 167 -8.97 24.15 3.71
CA GLN A 167 -10.13 24.41 2.85
C GLN A 167 -9.80 24.55 1.36
N GLU A 168 -8.60 25.03 1.03
CA GLU A 168 -8.12 25.21 -0.34
C GLU A 168 -7.15 24.10 -0.79
N THR A 169 -6.86 23.14 0.09
CA THR A 169 -5.95 22.03 -0.20
C THR A 169 -6.69 20.93 -0.95
N ASN A 170 -6.03 20.36 -1.96
CA ASN A 170 -6.54 19.21 -2.70
C ASN A 170 -5.57 18.04 -2.54
N ILE A 171 -6.12 16.83 -2.37
CA ILE A 171 -5.36 15.59 -2.42
C ILE A 171 -5.42 15.07 -3.85
N GLN A 172 -4.25 14.72 -4.39
CA GLN A 172 -4.14 14.08 -5.69
C GLN A 172 -3.93 12.57 -5.53
N THR A 173 -4.38 11.81 -6.52
CA THR A 173 -4.31 10.36 -6.57
C THR A 173 -3.59 9.89 -7.83
N ALA A 174 -2.59 9.03 -7.65
CA ALA A 174 -1.96 8.23 -8.69
C ALA A 174 -2.29 6.76 -8.45
N TYR A 175 -2.25 5.91 -9.48
CA TYR A 175 -2.44 4.47 -9.33
C TYR A 175 -1.99 3.67 -10.56
N PRO A 176 -1.43 2.46 -10.41
CA PRO A 176 -0.87 1.92 -9.16
C PRO A 176 0.57 2.41 -8.94
N ASN A 177 1.17 3.01 -9.97
CA ASN A 177 2.52 3.57 -9.96
C ASN A 177 2.46 5.10 -9.96
N PHE A 178 3.21 5.71 -9.06
CA PHE A 178 3.55 7.12 -9.08
C PHE A 178 5.06 7.29 -9.18
N GLY A 179 5.58 8.27 -9.89
CA GLY A 179 7.03 8.46 -9.94
C GLY A 179 7.48 9.88 -10.17
N LEU A 180 8.72 10.11 -9.76
CA LEU A 180 9.42 11.38 -9.85
C LEU A 180 10.63 11.22 -10.76
N LEU A 181 10.88 12.22 -11.59
CA LEU A 181 12.10 12.32 -12.41
C LEU A 181 12.94 13.48 -11.91
N ASN A 182 14.24 13.27 -11.84
CA ASN A 182 15.16 14.37 -11.61
C ASN A 182 15.24 15.27 -12.86
N ARG A 183 15.87 16.45 -12.72
CA ARG A 183 15.89 17.49 -13.76
C ARG A 183 16.43 17.03 -15.12
N ASN A 184 17.41 16.14 -15.14
CA ASN A 184 18.01 15.60 -16.37
C ASN A 184 17.39 14.27 -16.83
N LYS A 185 16.36 13.77 -16.13
CA LYS A 185 15.66 12.50 -16.38
C LYS A 185 16.56 11.26 -16.33
N SER A 186 17.74 11.35 -15.72
CA SER A 186 18.66 10.22 -15.58
C SER A 186 18.40 9.38 -14.33
N LYS A 187 17.68 9.94 -13.34
CA LYS A 187 17.30 9.27 -12.11
C LYS A 187 15.80 9.40 -11.88
N CYS A 188 15.18 8.33 -11.40
CA CYS A 188 13.80 8.37 -10.94
C CYS A 188 13.60 7.61 -9.63
N ILE A 189 12.50 7.94 -8.97
CA ILE A 189 11.94 7.13 -7.87
C ILE A 189 10.52 6.79 -8.26
N ILE A 190 10.14 5.53 -8.06
CA ILE A 190 8.79 5.02 -8.32
C ILE A 190 8.21 4.48 -7.02
N PHE A 191 6.96 4.84 -6.76
CA PHE A 191 6.16 4.43 -5.63
C PHE A 191 5.04 3.51 -6.13
N HIS A 192 4.88 2.39 -5.46
CA HIS A 192 3.82 1.43 -5.71
C HIS A 192 3.43 0.79 -4.38
N HIS A 193 2.16 0.42 -4.17
CA HIS A 193 1.79 -0.23 -2.91
C HIS A 193 2.46 -1.60 -2.73
N GLY A 194 2.37 -2.44 -3.76
CA GLY A 194 2.99 -3.77 -3.77
C GLY A 194 2.00 -4.91 -4.02
N HIS A 195 0.69 -4.66 -4.00
CA HIS A 195 -0.31 -5.72 -4.12
C HIS A 195 -0.17 -6.57 -5.42
N PHE A 196 0.21 -5.99 -6.56
CA PHE A 196 0.46 -6.78 -7.79
C PHE A 196 1.66 -7.75 -7.73
N ILE A 197 2.41 -7.76 -6.64
CA ILE A 197 3.44 -8.78 -6.36
C ILE A 197 2.79 -10.11 -5.97
N GLU A 198 1.61 -10.10 -5.34
CA GLU A 198 0.93 -11.32 -4.94
C GLU A 198 -0.02 -11.82 -6.06
N PRO A 199 0.04 -13.12 -6.45
CA PRO A 199 -0.78 -13.66 -7.55
C PRO A 199 -2.29 -13.51 -7.36
N ILE A 200 -2.78 -13.38 -6.13
CA ILE A 200 -4.21 -13.23 -5.84
C ILE A 200 -4.80 -11.94 -6.44
N TYR A 201 -4.01 -10.87 -6.55
CA TYR A 201 -4.46 -9.61 -7.16
C TYR A 201 -4.44 -9.66 -8.69
N MET A 202 -3.84 -10.71 -9.27
CA MET A 202 -3.81 -10.98 -10.71
C MET A 202 -4.73 -12.16 -11.10
N LEU A 203 -5.64 -12.56 -10.21
CA LEU A 203 -6.43 -13.77 -10.33
C LEU A 203 -7.22 -13.84 -11.65
N MET A 204 -7.86 -12.74 -12.06
CA MET A 204 -8.68 -12.74 -13.26
C MET A 204 -7.85 -12.90 -14.53
N SER A 205 -6.67 -12.29 -14.57
CA SER A 205 -5.70 -12.52 -15.64
C SER A 205 -5.21 -13.96 -15.68
N ILE A 206 -4.90 -14.55 -14.51
CA ILE A 206 -4.49 -15.95 -14.40
C ILE A 206 -5.60 -16.86 -14.93
N ILE A 207 -6.85 -16.67 -14.50
CA ILE A 207 -8.00 -17.45 -14.97
C ILE A 207 -8.20 -17.28 -16.47
N LYS A 208 -8.09 -16.05 -17.01
CA LYS A 208 -8.24 -15.78 -18.46
C LYS A 208 -7.27 -16.63 -19.29
N THR A 209 -6.00 -16.70 -18.89
CA THR A 209 -5.01 -17.53 -19.61
C THR A 209 -5.32 -19.03 -19.59
N MET A 210 -6.08 -19.51 -18.59
CA MET A 210 -6.49 -20.91 -18.52
C MET A 210 -7.67 -21.23 -19.45
N PHE A 211 -8.59 -20.29 -19.63
CA PHE A 211 -9.73 -20.44 -20.55
C PHE A 211 -9.36 -20.17 -22.01
N PHE A 212 -8.40 -19.28 -22.24
CA PHE A 212 -7.97 -18.89 -23.57
C PHE A 212 -6.46 -19.14 -23.70
N PRO A 213 -6.02 -20.36 -24.09
CA PRO A 213 -4.62 -20.77 -24.05
C PRO A 213 -3.66 -19.91 -24.89
N ASP A 214 -4.18 -19.21 -25.90
CA ASP A 214 -3.40 -18.28 -26.74
C ASP A 214 -3.21 -16.90 -26.09
N THR A 215 -3.87 -16.65 -24.95
CA THR A 215 -3.73 -15.40 -24.19
C THR A 215 -2.64 -15.51 -23.15
N ARG A 216 -1.98 -14.38 -22.87
CA ARG A 216 -0.95 -14.25 -21.84
C ARG A 216 -1.43 -13.28 -20.77
N ILE A 217 -0.84 -13.37 -19.58
CA ILE A 217 -1.00 -12.34 -18.57
C ILE A 217 -0.55 -11.00 -19.18
N PRO A 218 -1.32 -9.91 -19.02
CA PRO A 218 -0.96 -8.64 -19.62
C PRO A 218 0.43 -8.15 -19.18
N ALA A 219 1.19 -7.64 -20.15
CA ALA A 219 2.52 -7.07 -19.91
C ALA A 219 2.46 -5.57 -19.58
N ASP A 220 1.30 -4.95 -19.76
CA ASP A 220 1.04 -3.54 -19.48
C ASP A 220 0.16 -3.42 -18.24
N ILE A 221 0.52 -2.50 -17.34
CA ILE A 221 -0.20 -2.31 -16.07
C ILE A 221 -1.66 -1.90 -16.28
N TRP A 222 -1.93 -1.18 -17.37
CA TRP A 222 -3.28 -0.75 -17.73
C TRP A 222 -4.20 -1.95 -17.93
N ASP A 223 -3.78 -2.90 -18.75
CA ASP A 223 -4.55 -4.10 -19.05
C ASP A 223 -4.61 -5.04 -17.84
N LEU A 224 -3.53 -5.09 -17.05
CA LEU A 224 -3.51 -5.88 -15.82
C LEU A 224 -4.56 -5.37 -14.82
N GLU A 225 -4.63 -4.06 -14.57
CA GLU A 225 -5.68 -3.47 -13.74
C GLU A 225 -7.05 -3.59 -14.42
N ALA A 226 -7.17 -3.39 -15.73
CA ALA A 226 -8.45 -3.54 -16.45
C ALA A 226 -9.08 -4.93 -16.30
N GLU A 227 -8.26 -5.96 -16.21
CA GLU A 227 -8.71 -7.34 -16.00
C GLU A 227 -9.05 -7.64 -14.53
N ASN A 228 -8.39 -6.99 -13.57
CA ASN A 228 -8.46 -7.37 -12.15
C ASN A 228 -9.17 -6.37 -11.22
N PHE A 229 -9.41 -5.12 -11.64
CA PHE A 229 -9.94 -4.05 -10.77
C PHE A 229 -11.22 -4.47 -10.03
N ALA A 230 -12.17 -5.11 -10.75
CA ALA A 230 -13.45 -5.50 -10.18
C ALA A 230 -13.30 -6.63 -9.15
N TRP A 231 -12.31 -7.50 -9.34
CA TRP A 231 -11.97 -8.54 -8.36
C TRP A 231 -11.37 -7.93 -7.10
N ILE A 232 -10.44 -6.98 -7.26
CA ILE A 232 -9.78 -6.27 -6.16
C ILE A 232 -10.80 -5.47 -5.36
N ASP A 233 -11.59 -4.59 -6.01
CA ASP A 233 -12.59 -3.76 -5.33
C ASP A 233 -13.70 -4.61 -4.68
N PHE A 234 -14.10 -5.73 -5.29
CA PHE A 234 -15.10 -6.60 -4.69
C PHE A 234 -14.60 -7.22 -3.37
N PHE A 235 -13.41 -7.83 -3.36
CA PHE A 235 -12.91 -8.55 -2.18
C PHE A 235 -12.34 -7.64 -1.10
N TRP A 236 -11.57 -6.62 -1.49
CA TRP A 236 -10.89 -5.71 -0.57
C TRP A 236 -11.58 -4.36 -0.44
N SER A 237 -12.84 -4.23 -0.84
CA SER A 237 -13.64 -3.05 -0.51
C SER A 237 -15.12 -3.40 -0.29
N THR A 238 -15.77 -4.10 -1.21
CA THR A 238 -17.22 -4.34 -1.12
C THR A 238 -17.59 -5.44 -0.10
N LEU A 239 -16.87 -6.57 -0.11
CA LEU A 239 -17.22 -7.74 0.70
C LEU A 239 -17.03 -7.49 2.19
N GLY A 240 -15.92 -6.89 2.60
CA GLY A 240 -15.65 -6.58 4.00
C GLY A 240 -16.55 -5.46 4.56
N ARG A 241 -16.99 -4.51 3.73
CA ARG A 241 -17.96 -3.45 4.11
C ARG A 241 -19.40 -3.94 4.23
N SER A 242 -19.74 -5.12 3.70
CA SER A 242 -21.11 -5.62 3.70
C SER A 242 -21.55 -6.01 5.12
N GLU A 243 -22.51 -5.28 5.70
CA GLU A 243 -23.02 -5.56 7.06
C GLU A 243 -23.51 -7.01 7.21
N GLY A 244 -23.20 -7.66 8.34
CA GLY A 244 -23.55 -9.04 8.64
C GLY A 244 -22.64 -10.10 7.99
N VAL A 245 -22.28 -9.95 6.71
CA VAL A 245 -21.30 -10.83 6.04
C VAL A 245 -19.88 -10.45 6.47
N GLY A 246 -19.48 -9.19 6.30
CA GLY A 246 -18.16 -8.65 6.65
C GLY A 246 -17.75 -8.88 8.11
N GLN A 247 -18.69 -8.78 9.06
CA GLN A 247 -18.44 -9.06 10.48
C GLN A 247 -18.08 -10.54 10.77
N LYS A 248 -18.52 -11.47 9.92
CA LYS A 248 -18.13 -12.88 9.98
C LYS A 248 -16.85 -13.17 9.19
N VAL A 249 -16.37 -12.19 8.41
CA VAL A 249 -15.14 -12.28 7.61
C VAL A 249 -14.03 -11.40 8.20
N ASN A 250 -13.93 -11.26 9.53
CA ASN A 250 -12.73 -10.67 10.16
C ASN A 250 -11.41 -11.40 9.81
N ASN A 251 -11.52 -12.54 9.13
CA ASN A 251 -10.41 -13.32 8.61
C ASN A 251 -10.51 -13.46 7.06
N ILE A 252 -10.83 -12.40 6.30
CA ILE A 252 -10.86 -12.44 4.79
C ILE A 252 -9.54 -13.01 4.25
N TYR A 253 -8.42 -12.58 4.83
CA TYR A 253 -7.09 -13.09 4.48
C TYR A 253 -6.95 -14.58 4.80
N GLU A 254 -7.36 -15.05 5.99
CA GLU A 254 -7.31 -16.50 6.29
C GLU A 254 -8.28 -17.32 5.40
N PHE A 255 -9.40 -16.73 4.99
CA PHE A 255 -10.40 -17.33 4.12
C PHE A 255 -9.87 -17.48 2.68
N LEU A 256 -9.17 -16.46 2.16
CA LEU A 256 -8.54 -16.48 0.83
C LEU A 256 -7.20 -17.22 0.82
N GLN A 257 -6.51 -17.32 1.95
CA GLN A 257 -5.35 -18.19 2.12
C GLN A 257 -5.72 -19.65 2.40
N ASP A 258 -6.98 -19.94 2.77
CA ASP A 258 -7.46 -21.31 2.91
C ASP A 258 -7.83 -21.88 1.53
N LYS A 259 -6.91 -22.68 1.02
CA LYS A 259 -7.04 -23.46 -0.21
C LYS A 259 -8.41 -24.17 -0.35
N LYS A 260 -8.94 -24.74 0.74
CA LYS A 260 -10.23 -25.46 0.73
C LYS A 260 -11.40 -24.52 0.52
N VAL A 261 -11.29 -23.32 1.06
CA VAL A 261 -12.33 -22.31 1.03
C VAL A 261 -12.37 -21.62 -0.34
N VAL A 262 -11.22 -21.17 -0.86
CA VAL A 262 -11.14 -20.62 -2.22
C VAL A 262 -11.59 -21.64 -3.25
N LYS A 263 -11.15 -22.90 -3.13
CA LYS A 263 -11.63 -23.98 -3.99
C LYS A 263 -13.14 -24.15 -3.93
N ARG A 264 -13.75 -24.07 -2.74
CA ARG A 264 -15.20 -24.17 -2.59
C ARG A 264 -15.92 -22.99 -3.24
N LEU A 265 -15.43 -21.77 -3.06
CA LEU A 265 -16.02 -20.56 -3.63
C LEU A 265 -15.99 -20.63 -5.17
N LEU A 266 -14.84 -20.97 -5.74
CA LEU A 266 -14.67 -21.11 -7.18
C LEU A 266 -15.45 -22.30 -7.76
N SER A 267 -15.54 -23.43 -7.04
CA SER A 267 -16.36 -24.57 -7.45
C SER A 267 -17.86 -24.25 -7.44
N ASN A 268 -18.32 -23.42 -6.48
CA ASN A 268 -19.70 -22.92 -6.47
C ASN A 268 -19.95 -21.93 -7.61
N PHE A 269 -19.03 -20.99 -7.85
CA PHE A 269 -19.10 -20.07 -8.99
C PHE A 269 -19.15 -20.83 -10.32
N SER A 270 -18.31 -21.86 -10.48
CA SER A 270 -18.31 -22.79 -11.61
C SER A 270 -19.67 -23.41 -11.88
N LYS A 271 -20.30 -23.98 -10.84
CA LYS A 271 -21.65 -24.59 -10.98
C LYS A 271 -22.68 -23.56 -11.42
N SER A 272 -22.68 -22.38 -10.81
CA SER A 272 -23.61 -21.31 -11.17
C SER A 272 -23.37 -20.72 -12.57
N LEU A 273 -22.12 -20.71 -13.05
CA LEU A 273 -21.79 -20.25 -14.40
C LEU A 273 -22.27 -21.27 -15.45
N ALA A 274 -22.01 -22.56 -15.22
CA ALA A 274 -22.46 -23.66 -16.08
C ALA A 274 -23.99 -23.72 -16.16
N GLU A 275 -24.69 -23.59 -15.03
CA GLU A 275 -26.16 -23.57 -14.98
C GLU A 275 -26.78 -22.36 -15.72
N LYS A 276 -26.03 -21.26 -15.88
CA LYS A 276 -26.57 -19.98 -16.39
C LYS A 276 -26.24 -19.70 -17.85
N TYR A 277 -25.11 -20.20 -18.37
CA TYR A 277 -24.60 -19.77 -19.68
C TYR A 277 -24.59 -20.84 -20.77
N ASP A 278 -25.02 -22.09 -20.49
CA ASP A 278 -25.18 -23.19 -21.47
C ASP A 278 -24.11 -23.10 -22.58
N LEU A 279 -22.83 -23.24 -22.18
CA LEU A 279 -21.72 -22.96 -23.08
C LEU A 279 -21.79 -23.95 -24.26
N PRO A 280 -21.37 -23.56 -25.48
CA PRO A 280 -21.77 -24.34 -26.65
C PRO A 280 -21.05 -25.70 -26.71
N GLY A 281 -21.80 -26.79 -26.50
CA GLY A 281 -21.50 -28.13 -27.03
C GLY A 281 -20.99 -29.19 -26.05
N TRP A 282 -20.94 -28.92 -24.75
CA TRP A 282 -20.42 -29.84 -23.74
C TRP A 282 -21.49 -29.92 -22.63
N GLY A 283 -22.10 -31.08 -22.37
CA GLY A 283 -23.18 -31.12 -21.36
C GLY A 283 -22.73 -30.62 -19.98
N ASP A 284 -23.61 -30.02 -19.19
CA ASP A 284 -23.36 -29.28 -17.92
C ASP A 284 -22.35 -29.96 -16.98
N ARG A 285 -22.34 -31.30 -16.95
CA ARG A 285 -21.43 -32.11 -16.13
C ARG A 285 -19.97 -32.04 -16.57
N MET A 286 -19.71 -32.00 -17.88
CA MET A 286 -18.36 -31.86 -18.42
C MET A 286 -17.85 -30.43 -18.25
N GLU A 287 -18.73 -29.44 -18.41
CA GLU A 287 -18.39 -28.03 -18.19
C GLU A 287 -18.02 -27.77 -16.73
N ALA A 288 -18.84 -28.23 -15.80
CA ALA A 288 -18.55 -28.12 -14.38
C ALA A 288 -17.24 -28.84 -13.99
N ALA A 289 -16.91 -29.97 -14.62
CA ALA A 289 -15.67 -30.69 -14.36
C ALA A 289 -14.44 -29.98 -14.94
N LEU A 290 -14.56 -29.39 -16.13
CA LEU A 290 -13.50 -28.58 -16.74
C LEU A 290 -13.24 -27.32 -15.92
N LEU A 291 -14.31 -26.62 -15.52
CA LEU A 291 -14.26 -25.45 -14.67
C LEU A 291 -13.64 -25.77 -13.31
N ASP A 292 -14.06 -26.85 -12.64
CA ASP A 292 -13.48 -27.26 -11.34
C ASP A 292 -11.98 -27.59 -11.46
N ARG A 293 -11.55 -28.15 -12.60
CA ARG A 293 -10.13 -28.40 -12.88
C ARG A 293 -9.35 -27.11 -13.11
N VAL A 294 -9.89 -26.17 -13.90
CA VAL A 294 -9.30 -24.84 -14.12
C VAL A 294 -9.16 -24.10 -12.79
N PHE A 295 -10.21 -24.07 -11.99
CA PHE A 295 -10.21 -23.39 -10.70
C PHE A 295 -9.34 -24.08 -9.65
N SER A 296 -9.27 -25.42 -9.63
CA SER A 296 -8.33 -26.12 -8.76
C SER A 296 -6.88 -25.78 -9.09
N TYR A 297 -6.55 -25.68 -10.38
CA TYR A 297 -5.22 -25.28 -10.83
C TYR A 297 -4.92 -23.79 -10.54
N ALA A 298 -5.90 -22.90 -10.71
CA ALA A 298 -5.79 -21.51 -10.27
C ALA A 298 -5.51 -21.43 -8.76
N VAL A 299 -6.29 -22.14 -7.94
CA VAL A 299 -6.08 -22.23 -6.48
C VAL A 299 -4.67 -22.70 -6.15
N ASP A 300 -4.15 -23.74 -6.84
CA ASP A 300 -2.78 -24.21 -6.63
C ASP A 300 -1.76 -23.11 -6.89
N ARG A 301 -1.95 -22.31 -7.95
CA ARG A 301 -1.08 -21.17 -8.31
C ARG A 301 -1.18 -19.98 -7.36
N ILE A 302 -2.29 -19.86 -6.64
CA ILE A 302 -2.58 -18.75 -5.71
C ILE A 302 -2.28 -19.13 -4.26
N SER A 303 -2.33 -20.41 -3.89
CA SER A 303 -2.26 -20.85 -2.48
C SER A 303 -0.89 -20.74 -1.79
N GLY A 304 0.09 -20.11 -2.44
CA GLY A 304 1.40 -19.75 -1.88
C GLY A 304 1.45 -18.36 -1.21
N LEU A 305 0.31 -17.80 -0.80
CA LEU A 305 0.22 -16.52 -0.09
C LEU A 305 0.75 -16.68 1.34
N GLU A 306 1.40 -15.64 1.88
CA GLU A 306 2.21 -15.65 3.11
C GLU A 306 1.60 -16.43 4.30
N LYS A 307 1.84 -17.74 4.28
CA LYS A 307 2.03 -18.58 5.45
C LYS A 307 3.46 -19.06 5.36
N ASN A 308 4.41 -18.31 5.92
CA ASN A 308 5.43 -18.93 6.75
C ASN A 308 6.25 -17.90 7.54
N VAL A 309 6.51 -18.30 8.77
CA VAL A 309 7.54 -17.81 9.67
C VAL A 309 8.88 -18.11 8.98
N GLY A 310 9.35 -17.19 8.14
CA GLY A 310 10.67 -17.22 7.53
C GLY A 310 11.59 -16.20 8.19
N GLU A 311 12.90 -16.46 8.18
CA GLU A 311 13.93 -15.50 8.60
C GLU A 311 14.21 -14.43 7.52
N ASP A 312 13.57 -14.52 6.34
CA ASP A 312 13.79 -13.59 5.22
C ASP A 312 12.66 -12.57 5.07
N VAL A 313 13.00 -11.40 4.53
CA VAL A 313 12.13 -10.22 4.41
C VAL A 313 11.09 -10.34 3.28
N LEU A 314 11.29 -11.26 2.34
CA LEU A 314 10.33 -11.64 1.30
C LEU A 314 10.26 -13.17 1.25
N SER A 315 9.06 -13.74 1.09
CA SER A 315 8.94 -15.17 0.75
C SER A 315 9.44 -15.43 -0.68
N ASP A 316 9.70 -16.69 -1.03
CA ASP A 316 10.12 -17.05 -2.39
C ASP A 316 9.06 -16.66 -3.44
N GLU A 317 7.78 -16.80 -3.11
CA GLU A 317 6.66 -16.41 -3.97
C GLU A 317 6.55 -14.90 -4.11
N ALA A 318 6.65 -14.15 -3.00
CA ALA A 318 6.69 -12.70 -3.03
C ALA A 318 7.89 -12.18 -3.84
N ARG A 319 9.03 -12.87 -3.74
CA ARG A 319 10.22 -12.57 -4.53
C ARG A 319 9.98 -12.83 -6.03
N GLU A 320 9.40 -13.97 -6.40
CA GLU A 320 9.07 -14.28 -7.81
C GLU A 320 8.08 -13.26 -8.40
N GLY A 321 7.02 -12.96 -7.65
CA GLY A 321 6.03 -11.95 -8.04
C GLY A 321 6.65 -10.56 -8.17
N PHE A 322 7.58 -10.22 -7.29
CA PHE A 322 8.26 -8.93 -7.31
C PHE A 322 9.13 -8.79 -8.56
N TRP A 323 9.93 -9.81 -8.89
CA TRP A 323 10.69 -9.85 -10.15
C TRP A 323 9.77 -9.76 -11.37
N THR A 324 8.67 -10.52 -11.36
CA THR A 324 7.69 -10.52 -12.47
C THR A 324 7.11 -9.13 -12.69
N TYR A 325 6.75 -8.43 -11.60
CA TYR A 325 6.20 -7.08 -11.68
C TYR A 325 7.24 -6.06 -12.18
N MET A 326 8.45 -6.11 -11.61
CA MET A 326 9.55 -5.20 -11.95
C MET A 326 10.00 -5.38 -13.40
N GLU A 327 10.22 -6.60 -13.87
CA GLU A 327 10.72 -6.88 -15.23
C GLU A 327 9.63 -6.81 -16.31
N GLY A 328 8.36 -6.90 -15.91
CA GLY A 328 7.19 -6.87 -16.79
C GLY A 328 6.44 -5.54 -16.73
N PRO A 329 5.25 -5.48 -16.08
CA PRO A 329 4.35 -4.32 -16.09
C PRO A 329 5.01 -2.98 -15.80
N LEU A 330 5.83 -2.89 -14.76
CA LEU A 330 6.47 -1.63 -14.40
C LEU A 330 7.45 -1.18 -15.48
N ARG A 331 8.33 -2.09 -15.91
CA ARG A 331 9.32 -1.80 -16.94
C ARG A 331 8.65 -1.37 -18.25
N SER A 332 7.60 -2.06 -18.69
CA SER A 332 6.84 -1.70 -19.89
C SER A 332 6.29 -0.27 -19.79
N GLN A 333 5.70 0.07 -18.64
CA GLN A 333 5.14 1.41 -18.42
C GLN A 333 6.24 2.49 -18.42
N VAL A 334 7.35 2.29 -17.71
CA VAL A 334 8.46 3.26 -17.65
C VAL A 334 9.03 3.50 -19.05
N ILE A 335 9.32 2.44 -19.81
CA ILE A 335 9.85 2.55 -21.18
C ILE A 335 8.85 3.28 -22.09
N GLY A 336 7.55 2.96 -21.98
CA GLY A 336 6.49 3.61 -22.72
C GLY A 336 6.41 5.12 -22.46
N GLU A 337 6.55 5.53 -21.20
CA GLU A 337 6.45 6.93 -20.78
C GLU A 337 7.75 7.73 -20.96
N CYS A 338 8.90 7.06 -21.00
CA CYS A 338 10.23 7.67 -21.16
C CYS A 338 10.77 7.53 -22.60
N ASN A 339 9.93 7.70 -23.62
CA ASN A 339 10.32 7.69 -25.04
C ASN A 339 11.15 6.44 -25.44
N GLN A 340 10.74 5.26 -24.98
CA GLN A 340 11.42 4.00 -25.23
C GLN A 340 12.82 3.87 -24.58
N THR A 341 13.05 4.61 -23.49
CA THR A 341 14.30 4.55 -22.70
C THR A 341 13.99 4.27 -21.22
N MET A 342 14.97 3.72 -20.50
CA MET A 342 14.91 3.52 -19.05
C MET A 342 15.85 4.52 -18.37
N PRO A 343 15.44 5.22 -17.30
CA PRO A 343 16.36 6.01 -16.48
C PRO A 343 17.54 5.18 -16.00
N MET A 344 18.73 5.79 -15.92
CA MET A 344 19.95 5.06 -15.53
C MET A 344 19.89 4.56 -14.10
N ASN A 345 19.40 5.39 -13.19
CA ASN A 345 19.28 5.07 -11.76
C ASN A 345 17.81 5.10 -11.36
N LEU A 346 17.35 4.06 -10.68
CA LEU A 346 15.96 3.94 -10.25
C LEU A 346 15.93 3.47 -8.80
N ALA A 347 15.13 4.14 -7.97
CA ALA A 347 14.71 3.59 -6.69
C ALA A 347 13.23 3.19 -6.75
N PHE A 348 12.90 2.06 -6.13
CA PHE A 348 11.54 1.55 -6.03
C PHE A 348 11.12 1.48 -4.57
N VAL A 349 10.07 2.22 -4.21
CA VAL A 349 9.53 2.32 -2.86
C VAL A 349 8.17 1.66 -2.82
N PHE A 350 8.01 0.66 -1.95
CA PHE A 350 6.74 -0.06 -1.81
C PHE A 350 6.42 -0.50 -0.38
N GLY A 351 5.17 -0.86 -0.12
CA GLY A 351 4.67 -1.32 1.17
C GLY A 351 4.23 -2.79 1.15
N HIS A 352 3.03 -3.05 1.66
CA HIS A 352 2.24 -4.28 1.52
C HIS A 352 2.70 -5.51 2.33
N THR A 353 4.01 -5.74 2.49
CA THR A 353 4.52 -6.95 3.17
C THR A 353 4.62 -6.82 4.69
N HIS A 354 4.44 -5.60 5.21
CA HIS A 354 4.64 -5.22 6.60
C HIS A 354 6.07 -5.42 7.15
N LYS A 355 7.05 -5.76 6.29
CA LYS A 355 8.44 -6.06 6.66
C LYS A 355 9.40 -5.04 6.06
N PRO A 356 9.81 -4.00 6.80
CA PRO A 356 10.61 -2.93 6.24
C PRO A 356 12.01 -3.43 5.92
N PHE A 357 12.49 -3.16 4.71
CA PHE A 357 13.83 -3.50 4.26
C PHE A 357 14.37 -2.54 3.21
N GLU A 358 15.69 -2.52 3.06
CA GLU A 358 16.39 -1.76 2.04
C GLU A 358 17.41 -2.69 1.40
N LYS A 359 17.34 -2.85 0.07
CA LYS A 359 18.22 -3.75 -0.68
C LYS A 359 18.48 -3.16 -2.06
N ASP A 360 19.72 -3.26 -2.51
CA ASP A 360 20.08 -3.04 -3.91
C ASP A 360 19.85 -4.34 -4.70
N MET A 361 19.08 -4.29 -5.78
CA MET A 361 18.62 -5.48 -6.51
C MET A 361 18.84 -5.37 -8.02
N ASN A 362 19.30 -6.45 -8.63
CA ASN A 362 19.53 -6.51 -10.08
C ASN A 362 18.32 -7.12 -10.80
N PHE A 363 17.68 -6.33 -11.65
CA PHE A 363 16.55 -6.73 -12.49
C PHE A 363 16.92 -6.69 -13.97
N THR A 364 16.42 -7.67 -14.71
CA THR A 364 16.63 -7.76 -16.16
C THR A 364 15.96 -6.58 -16.86
N GLY A 365 16.73 -5.89 -17.72
CA GLY A 365 16.21 -4.80 -18.53
C GLY A 365 16.23 -3.43 -17.86
N TYR A 366 16.91 -3.31 -16.72
CA TYR A 366 17.30 -2.05 -16.07
C TYR A 366 18.80 -1.77 -16.34
N PRO A 367 19.22 -0.51 -16.57
CA PRO A 367 20.61 -0.19 -16.88
C PRO A 367 21.58 -0.46 -15.73
N GLU A 368 21.16 -0.11 -14.51
CA GLU A 368 21.91 -0.32 -13.26
C GLU A 368 21.06 -1.12 -12.28
N TRP A 369 21.64 -1.45 -11.13
CA TRP A 369 20.88 -2.03 -10.03
C TRP A 369 19.85 -1.02 -9.50
N VAL A 370 18.78 -1.55 -8.91
CA VAL A 370 17.64 -0.80 -8.42
C VAL A 370 17.67 -0.77 -6.90
N ASP A 371 17.65 0.43 -6.35
CA ASP A 371 17.51 0.64 -4.91
C ASP A 371 16.07 0.35 -4.48
N VAL A 372 15.85 -0.74 -3.76
CA VAL A 372 14.52 -1.17 -3.32
C VAL A 372 14.33 -0.86 -1.84
N TYR A 373 13.24 -0.15 -1.54
CA TYR A 373 12.80 0.19 -0.19
C TYR A 373 11.42 -0.39 0.07
N ASN A 374 11.29 -1.29 1.05
CA ASN A 374 10.00 -1.65 1.61
C ASN A 374 9.73 -0.82 2.88
N THR A 375 8.61 -0.11 2.92
CA THR A 375 8.19 0.75 4.06
C THR A 375 7.63 -0.04 5.25
N GLY A 376 7.38 -1.33 5.09
CA GLY A 376 6.77 -2.18 6.09
C GLY A 376 5.30 -1.81 6.32
N GLY A 377 4.85 -1.86 7.57
CA GLY A 377 3.50 -1.52 7.95
C GLY A 377 3.32 -1.30 9.45
N TRP A 378 2.25 -0.60 9.79
CA TRP A 378 2.00 -0.09 11.14
C TRP A 378 0.99 -0.94 11.90
N VAL A 379 0.89 -2.22 11.55
CA VAL A 379 -0.13 -3.15 12.05
C VAL A 379 0.47 -4.30 12.83
N VAL A 380 -0.30 -4.82 13.78
CA VAL A 380 0.00 -6.03 14.55
C VAL A 380 -1.09 -7.05 14.27
N ASP A 381 -0.79 -8.00 13.39
CA ASP A 381 -1.72 -8.98 12.83
C ASP A 381 -1.50 -10.41 13.34
N LYS A 382 -0.38 -10.67 14.04
CA LYS A 382 -0.01 -11.98 14.60
C LYS A 382 0.18 -11.91 16.12
N ASP A 383 -0.26 -12.96 16.81
CA ASP A 383 -0.16 -13.09 18.27
C ASP A 383 1.26 -13.47 18.72
N LYS A 384 2.01 -14.09 17.82
CA LYS A 384 3.43 -14.42 17.94
C LYS A 384 4.29 -13.26 17.45
N LEU A 385 5.36 -12.98 18.17
CA LEU A 385 6.37 -11.99 17.80
C LEU A 385 6.86 -12.21 16.36
N GLN A 386 6.87 -11.12 15.57
CA GLN A 386 7.42 -11.10 14.21
C GLN A 386 8.57 -10.08 14.13
N PRO A 387 9.84 -10.47 14.37
CA PRO A 387 10.95 -9.53 14.43
C PRO A 387 11.22 -8.75 13.14
N LEU A 388 10.76 -9.29 12.01
CA LEU A 388 10.86 -8.62 10.70
C LEU A 388 9.71 -7.65 10.44
N HIS A 389 8.59 -7.74 11.16
CA HIS A 389 7.47 -6.82 10.97
C HIS A 389 7.77 -5.48 11.64
N GLY A 390 7.32 -4.38 11.04
CA GLY A 390 7.60 -3.03 11.51
C GLY A 390 7.24 -1.97 10.48
N GLY A 391 7.40 -0.70 10.82
CA GLY A 391 7.12 0.42 9.92
C GLY A 391 8.35 1.31 9.74
N SER A 392 8.55 1.82 8.52
CA SER A 392 9.56 2.82 8.20
C SER A 392 8.95 4.01 7.44
N ILE A 393 9.73 5.09 7.39
CA ILE A 393 9.44 6.29 6.63
C ILE A 393 10.57 6.43 5.60
N VAL A 394 10.23 6.59 4.33
CA VAL A 394 11.23 6.88 3.30
C VAL A 394 11.27 8.38 3.04
N LEU A 395 12.42 8.99 3.32
CA LEU A 395 12.70 10.40 3.08
C LEU A 395 13.47 10.52 1.78
N ILE A 396 13.22 11.59 1.01
CA ILE A 396 13.84 11.82 -0.30
C ILE A 396 14.19 13.29 -0.46
N ASP A 397 15.36 13.56 -1.05
CA ASP A 397 15.85 14.91 -1.30
C ASP A 397 15.63 15.41 -2.75
N GLU A 398 16.09 16.63 -3.06
CA GLU A 398 15.97 17.22 -4.40
C GLU A 398 16.72 16.48 -5.51
N ASN A 399 17.71 15.66 -5.16
CA ASN A 399 18.48 14.84 -6.09
C ASN A 399 17.90 13.43 -6.24
N LEU A 400 16.75 13.17 -5.61
CA LEU A 400 16.13 11.86 -5.52
C LEU A 400 17.06 10.83 -4.83
N GLU A 401 17.86 11.25 -3.86
CA GLU A 401 18.50 10.33 -2.90
C GLU A 401 17.50 9.95 -1.82
N ALA A 402 17.46 8.67 -1.45
CA ALA A 402 16.48 8.13 -0.51
C ALA A 402 17.16 7.61 0.75
N ALA A 403 16.50 7.79 1.89
CA ALA A 403 16.90 7.19 3.16
C ALA A 403 15.67 6.65 3.88
N SER A 404 15.75 5.42 4.40
CA SER A 404 14.71 4.78 5.19
C SER A 404 14.96 5.00 6.67
N VAL A 405 14.02 5.63 7.36
CA VAL A 405 14.01 5.70 8.83
C VAL A 405 13.11 4.57 9.31
N ARG A 406 13.71 3.44 9.69
CA ARG A 406 12.97 2.32 10.31
C ARG A 406 12.55 2.74 11.70
N MET A 407 11.27 3.03 11.85
CA MET A 407 10.72 3.61 13.08
C MET A 407 10.57 2.55 14.17
N TYR A 408 10.14 1.35 13.81
CA TYR A 408 10.19 0.21 14.70
C TYR A 408 10.22 -1.10 13.92
N ASN A 409 10.71 -2.13 14.59
CA ASN A 409 10.40 -3.53 14.31
C ASN A 409 9.80 -4.12 15.59
N GLU A 410 8.96 -5.16 15.49
CA GLU A 410 8.48 -5.81 16.70
C GLU A 410 9.63 -6.44 17.47
N GLN A 411 9.73 -6.15 18.76
CA GLN A 411 10.74 -6.73 19.63
C GLN A 411 10.12 -7.43 20.83
N ALA A 412 10.89 -8.35 21.40
CA ALA A 412 10.49 -9.09 22.60
C ALA A 412 10.50 -8.18 23.85
N ALA A 413 11.46 -7.27 23.96
CA ALA A 413 11.59 -6.37 25.09
C ALA A 413 11.44 -4.90 24.67
N GLU A 414 10.84 -4.08 25.54
CA GLU A 414 10.53 -2.68 25.22
C GLU A 414 11.79 -1.85 24.94
N GLN A 415 12.90 -2.14 25.62
CA GLN A 415 14.17 -1.43 25.43
C GLN A 415 14.86 -1.71 24.08
N ASP A 416 14.42 -2.76 23.38
CA ASP A 416 15.01 -3.14 22.09
C ASP A 416 14.33 -2.42 20.92
N TYR A 417 13.20 -1.74 21.16
CA TYR A 417 12.58 -0.87 20.18
C TYR A 417 13.48 0.34 19.95
N GLN A 418 14.02 0.45 18.73
CA GLN A 418 14.92 1.52 18.34
C GLN A 418 14.61 1.98 16.93
N VAL A 419 14.76 3.29 16.73
CA VAL A 419 14.69 3.92 15.42
C VAL A 419 16.08 3.85 14.80
N VAL A 420 16.17 3.34 13.57
CA VAL A 420 17.44 3.25 12.83
C VAL A 420 17.30 3.80 11.42
N VAL A 421 18.33 4.48 10.95
CA VAL A 421 18.39 4.95 9.55
C VAL A 421 19.09 3.88 8.72
N LYS A 422 18.56 3.63 7.51
CA LYS A 422 19.05 2.65 6.54
C LYS A 422 19.00 3.23 5.14
N GLU A 423 19.82 2.67 4.27
CA GLU A 423 19.97 3.04 2.86
C GLU A 423 20.08 1.76 2.04
N ALA A 424 19.39 1.70 0.90
CA ALA A 424 19.65 0.67 -0.09
C ALA A 424 20.94 1.06 -0.81
N ARG A 425 21.90 0.13 -0.84
CA ARG A 425 23.23 0.41 -1.35
C ARG A 425 23.91 -0.86 -1.81
N HIS A 426 24.69 -0.75 -2.88
CA HIS A 426 25.55 -1.83 -3.32
C HIS A 426 26.60 -2.20 -2.25
N PRO A 427 26.89 -3.50 -2.03
CA PRO A 427 27.94 -3.91 -1.11
C PRO A 427 29.31 -3.34 -1.50
N GLY A 428 29.89 -2.52 -0.62
CA GLY A 428 31.22 -1.92 -0.80
C GLY A 428 31.20 -0.43 -1.09
N ASP A 429 30.05 0.13 -1.45
CA ASP A 429 29.91 1.57 -1.69
C ASP A 429 29.94 2.36 -0.38
N GLN A 430 30.33 3.63 -0.49
CA GLN A 430 30.26 4.58 0.63
C GLN A 430 28.79 5.00 0.87
N PRO A 431 28.40 5.30 2.12
CA PRO A 431 27.07 5.83 2.39
C PRO A 431 26.82 7.15 1.65
N GLY A 432 25.60 7.34 1.16
CA GLY A 432 25.19 8.59 0.52
C GLY A 432 25.22 9.78 1.49
N GLU A 433 25.43 10.99 0.95
CA GLU A 433 25.47 12.21 1.77
C GLU A 433 24.11 12.47 2.45
N PHE A 434 23.02 12.23 1.73
CA PHE A 434 21.68 12.38 2.30
C PHE A 434 21.41 11.37 3.43
N PHE A 435 21.83 10.11 3.29
CA PHE A 435 21.74 9.12 4.37
C PHE A 435 22.44 9.59 5.64
N LEU A 436 23.71 10.01 5.53
CA LEU A 436 24.49 10.49 6.67
C LEU A 436 23.85 11.73 7.31
N GLN A 437 23.24 12.59 6.49
CA GLN A 437 22.51 13.74 6.98
C GLN A 437 21.29 13.34 7.81
N ILE A 438 20.48 12.39 7.32
CA ILE A 438 19.31 11.90 8.05
C ILE A 438 19.72 11.17 9.34
N GLU A 439 20.78 10.36 9.32
CA GLU A 439 21.34 9.73 10.51
C GLU A 439 21.71 10.77 11.59
N ASN A 440 22.39 11.85 11.18
CA ASN A 440 22.73 12.95 12.08
C ASN A 440 21.49 13.67 12.63
N ARG A 441 20.45 13.88 11.80
CA ARG A 441 19.18 14.50 12.25
C ARG A 441 18.44 13.61 13.24
N VAL A 442 18.42 12.30 13.04
CA VAL A 442 17.84 11.33 13.99
C VAL A 442 18.60 11.35 15.31
N ALA A 443 19.94 11.33 15.26
CA ALA A 443 20.79 11.40 16.44
C ALA A 443 20.60 12.71 17.21
N ALA A 444 20.49 13.85 16.53
CA ALA A 444 20.25 15.16 17.13
C ALA A 444 18.88 15.24 17.84
N ASN A 445 17.89 14.48 17.38
CA ASN A 445 16.53 14.43 17.91
C ASN A 445 16.26 13.18 18.76
N LYS A 446 17.30 12.59 19.38
CA LYS A 446 17.25 11.30 20.09
C LYS A 446 16.05 11.16 21.05
N THR A 447 15.71 12.21 21.80
CA THR A 447 14.58 12.16 22.74
C THR A 447 13.24 11.94 22.04
N LEU A 448 12.99 12.61 20.92
CA LEU A 448 11.74 12.45 20.15
C LEU A 448 11.58 11.00 19.68
N PHE A 449 12.65 10.44 19.11
CA PHE A 449 12.67 9.07 18.62
C PHE A 449 12.59 8.03 19.75
N GLN A 450 13.19 8.30 20.92
CA GLN A 450 13.03 7.44 22.09
C GLN A 450 11.59 7.44 22.61
N ASP A 451 10.94 8.60 22.65
CA ASP A 451 9.54 8.72 23.07
C ASP A 451 8.61 7.98 22.09
N PHE A 452 8.91 8.05 20.79
CA PHE A 452 8.23 7.23 19.78
C PHE A 452 8.44 5.73 20.05
N SER A 453 9.67 5.25 20.20
CA SER A 453 9.96 3.83 20.44
C SER A 453 9.22 3.31 21.67
N ASN A 454 9.18 4.10 22.74
CA ASN A 454 8.45 3.76 23.97
C ASN A 454 6.93 3.67 23.72
N ALA A 455 6.36 4.57 22.91
CA ALA A 455 4.94 4.53 22.56
C ALA A 455 4.61 3.33 21.66
N ALA A 456 5.45 3.02 20.68
CA ALA A 456 5.31 1.88 19.79
C ALA A 456 5.36 0.55 20.55
N ALA A 457 6.37 0.36 21.44
CA ALA A 457 6.51 -0.84 22.25
C ALA A 457 5.25 -1.15 23.07
N ARG A 458 4.72 -0.14 23.77
CA ARG A 458 3.47 -0.26 24.54
C ARG A 458 2.28 -0.59 23.64
N ALA A 459 2.15 0.09 22.51
CA ALA A 459 1.04 -0.14 21.59
C ALA A 459 1.08 -1.57 21.03
N VAL A 460 2.24 -2.05 20.57
CA VAL A 460 2.40 -3.43 20.08
C VAL A 460 1.98 -4.45 21.13
N ASN A 461 2.41 -4.29 22.39
CA ASN A 461 2.01 -5.18 23.48
C ASN A 461 0.49 -5.22 23.67
N VAL A 462 -0.17 -4.05 23.71
CA VAL A 462 -1.64 -3.96 23.83
C VAL A 462 -2.34 -4.66 22.65
N ARG A 463 -1.86 -4.48 21.41
CA ARG A 463 -2.48 -5.14 20.25
C ARG A 463 -2.31 -6.65 20.31
N LYS A 464 -1.13 -7.15 20.70
CA LYS A 464 -0.88 -8.59 20.88
C LYS A 464 -1.79 -9.20 21.94
N GLU A 465 -1.98 -8.51 23.07
CA GLU A 465 -2.89 -8.95 24.12
C GLU A 465 -4.35 -9.01 23.64
N ASN A 466 -4.82 -7.95 22.97
CA ASN A 466 -6.16 -7.92 22.37
C ASN A 466 -6.34 -9.05 21.35
N LEU A 467 -5.34 -9.29 20.49
CA LEU A 467 -5.38 -10.36 19.50
C LEU A 467 -5.42 -11.74 20.15
N ARG A 468 -4.61 -11.99 21.18
CA ARG A 468 -4.65 -13.24 21.96
C ARG A 468 -6.00 -13.45 22.64
N ALA A 469 -6.55 -12.40 23.25
CA ALA A 469 -7.87 -12.47 23.88
C ALA A 469 -8.96 -12.81 22.85
N ARG A 470 -8.86 -12.26 21.63
CA ARG A 470 -9.79 -12.56 20.52
C ARG A 470 -9.66 -14.00 20.02
N ILE A 471 -8.44 -14.51 19.86
CA ILE A 471 -8.17 -15.86 19.34
C ILE A 471 -8.50 -16.93 20.39
N TYR A 472 -8.06 -16.75 21.64
CA TYR A 472 -8.11 -17.77 22.69
C TYR A 472 -9.22 -17.56 23.73
N GLY A 473 -9.78 -16.35 23.83
CA GLY A 473 -10.78 -16.00 24.86
C GLY A 473 -12.22 -16.36 24.51
N ARG A 474 -12.54 -16.79 23.27
CA ARG A 474 -13.88 -17.29 22.89
C ARG A 474 -14.09 -18.78 23.23
N GLY A 475 -13.48 -19.23 24.32
CA GLY A 475 -13.46 -20.61 24.78
C GLY A 475 -14.15 -20.84 26.11
N THR A 476 -15.15 -20.03 26.48
CA THR A 476 -16.10 -20.30 27.58
C THR A 476 -17.35 -19.47 27.33
N ASP A 477 -18.33 -20.05 26.62
CA ASP A 477 -19.77 -19.84 26.83
C ASP A 477 -20.56 -20.87 26.01
#